data_AF-A0AAQ4EST6-F1
#
_entry.id   AF-A0AAQ4EST6-F1
#
_cell.length_a   1.000
_cell.length_b   1.000
_cell.length_c   1.000
_cell.angle_alpha   90.00
_cell.angle_beta   90.00
_cell.angle_gamma   90.00
#
_symmetry.space_group_name_H-M   'P 1'
#
loop_
_entity.id
_entity.type
_entity.pdbx_description
1 polymer ?
#
loop_
_entity_poly.entity_id
_entity_poly.type
_entity_poly.pdbx_seq_one_letter_code
_entity_poly.pdbx_strand_id
1 'polypeptide(L)'
;MVADVFDSTWSAMSRKLLQAEVSLTCSAGLLKMARGLRNLEPWAFRLFDASGKYPSGLLQATTSDPGAFDECVETVVYDPASGRETTRAQYCNLRLRLSKDADLLKELVASFQIGHPRMAKFEDYFTHEKLSGVRVGVCVVNDCNETELQALIDTAGLANNIKYFERWENMILTAGYLSVDTFFFLRATIPLFFVIMCMYLLPAITSGPDAKTFFDKFYYEVNNHWWDLLLQVRNFRKEITFSVMPHIWYLSADFQLFTVSLAVYLLLKSHRRCLLAVFVLLSLVGCSVATWQVAGTHLNPFMVAMTETVP
;
A
#
# COMPACT_ATOMS: atom_id res chain seq x y z
N MET A 1 10.17 24.26 -32.07
CA MET A 1 10.26 24.67 -30.65
C MET A 1 10.33 23.48 -29.69
N VAL A 2 9.32 22.60 -29.57
CA VAL A 2 9.44 21.40 -28.72
C VAL A 2 10.49 20.41 -29.25
N ALA A 3 10.55 20.19 -30.57
CA ALA A 3 11.57 19.36 -31.20
C ALA A 3 13.01 19.88 -30.99
N ASP A 4 13.22 21.21 -31.06
CA ASP A 4 14.55 21.83 -30.88
C ASP A 4 15.02 21.79 -29.43
N VAL A 5 14.10 21.93 -28.46
CA VAL A 5 14.37 21.76 -27.04
C VAL A 5 14.69 20.29 -26.75
N PHE A 6 13.96 19.35 -27.35
CA PHE A 6 14.23 17.92 -27.21
C PHE A 6 15.57 17.53 -27.83
N ASP A 7 15.92 18.07 -29.00
CA ASP A 7 17.19 17.74 -29.69
C ASP A 7 18.42 18.33 -28.98
N SER A 8 18.32 19.55 -28.44
CA SER A 8 19.40 20.16 -27.66
C SER A 8 19.64 19.42 -26.33
N THR A 9 18.58 19.13 -25.59
CA THR A 9 18.65 18.33 -24.35
C THR A 9 19.12 16.90 -24.61
N TRP A 10 18.66 16.29 -25.70
CA TRP A 10 19.10 14.96 -26.15
C TRP A 10 20.58 14.90 -26.49
N SER A 11 21.11 15.90 -27.21
CA SER A 11 22.53 15.95 -27.56
C SER A 11 23.43 16.09 -26.32
N ALA A 12 22.96 16.77 -25.28
CA ALA A 12 23.66 16.88 -24.00
C ALA A 12 23.54 15.57 -23.20
N MET A 13 22.37 14.94 -23.19
CA MET A 13 22.12 13.69 -22.49
C MET A 13 22.90 12.53 -23.11
N SER A 14 22.89 12.39 -24.44
CA SER A 14 23.68 11.37 -25.16
C SER A 14 25.18 11.50 -24.95
N ARG A 15 25.72 12.73 -24.87
CA ARG A 15 27.13 12.96 -24.52
C ARG A 15 27.46 12.50 -23.10
N LYS A 16 26.57 12.74 -22.14
CA LYS A 16 26.72 12.26 -20.75
C LYS A 16 26.55 10.74 -20.64
N LEU A 17 25.63 10.15 -21.39
CA LEU A 17 25.44 8.70 -21.48
C LEU A 17 26.70 7.99 -22.02
N LEU A 18 27.39 8.60 -22.97
CA LEU A 18 28.65 8.08 -23.53
C LEU A 18 29.86 8.24 -22.59
N GLN A 19 29.76 9.12 -21.58
CA GLN A 19 30.80 9.32 -20.56
C GLN A 19 30.66 8.34 -19.38
N ALA A 20 29.53 7.65 -19.26
CA ALA A 20 29.30 6.68 -18.22
C ALA A 20 29.97 5.32 -18.54
N GLU A 21 30.65 4.72 -17.56
CA GLU A 21 31.18 3.35 -17.66
C GLU A 21 30.03 2.34 -17.60
N VAL A 22 29.44 2.04 -18.75
CA VAL A 22 28.24 1.19 -18.89
C VAL A 22 28.49 0.11 -19.93
N SER A 23 27.89 -1.08 -19.77
CA SER A 23 27.99 -2.14 -20.77
C SER A 23 27.44 -1.73 -22.15
N LEU A 24 27.96 -2.38 -23.18
CA LEU A 24 27.50 -2.17 -24.56
C LEU A 24 26.01 -2.54 -24.73
N THR A 25 25.53 -3.52 -23.96
CA THR A 25 24.12 -3.96 -23.98
C THR A 25 23.20 -2.92 -23.36
N CYS A 26 23.55 -2.38 -22.18
CA CYS A 26 22.75 -1.35 -21.52
C CYS A 26 22.73 -0.05 -22.33
N SER A 27 23.87 0.40 -22.86
CA SER A 27 23.92 1.60 -23.71
C SER A 27 23.12 1.44 -25.00
N ALA A 28 23.16 0.27 -25.64
CA ALA A 28 22.32 -0.04 -26.80
C ALA A 28 20.82 -0.06 -26.44
N GLY A 29 20.44 -0.65 -25.30
CA GLY A 29 19.07 -0.68 -24.80
C GLY A 29 18.54 0.72 -24.48
N LEU A 30 19.33 1.56 -23.81
CA LEU A 30 18.98 2.95 -23.52
C LEU A 30 18.84 3.78 -24.80
N LEU A 31 19.75 3.63 -25.76
CA LEU A 31 19.63 4.29 -27.06
C LEU A 31 18.36 3.84 -27.81
N LYS A 32 17.97 2.57 -27.71
CA LYS A 32 16.73 2.05 -28.29
C LYS A 32 15.49 2.67 -27.62
N MET A 33 15.43 2.65 -26.29
CA MET A 33 14.35 3.29 -25.50
C MET A 33 14.18 4.75 -25.89
N ALA A 34 15.31 5.43 -25.97
CA ALA A 34 15.30 6.86 -26.02
C ALA A 34 15.11 7.34 -27.50
N ARG A 35 15.49 6.54 -28.51
CA ARG A 35 15.00 6.67 -29.90
C ARG A 35 13.50 6.38 -30.01
N GLY A 36 13.00 5.33 -29.35
CA GLY A 36 11.57 5.00 -29.31
C GLY A 36 10.74 6.14 -28.73
N LEU A 37 11.24 6.80 -27.68
CA LEU A 37 10.58 7.97 -27.08
C LEU A 37 10.56 9.16 -28.04
N ARG A 38 11.65 9.41 -28.78
CA ARG A 38 11.70 10.46 -29.82
C ARG A 38 10.70 10.21 -30.95
N ASN A 39 10.53 8.94 -31.33
CA ASN A 39 9.61 8.51 -32.37
C ASN A 39 8.16 8.35 -31.87
N LEU A 40 7.89 8.58 -30.57
CA LEU A 40 6.59 8.34 -29.94
C LEU A 40 6.08 6.91 -30.16
N GLU A 41 6.99 5.94 -30.14
CA GLU A 41 6.62 4.53 -30.26
C GLU A 41 5.78 4.10 -29.04
N PRO A 42 4.69 3.34 -29.23
CA PRO A 42 3.75 3.04 -28.14
C PRO A 42 4.40 2.38 -26.92
N TRP A 43 5.36 1.49 -27.13
CA TRP A 43 6.06 0.82 -26.03
C TRP A 43 6.92 1.81 -25.23
N ALA A 44 7.68 2.69 -25.89
CA ALA A 44 8.56 3.65 -25.23
C ALA A 44 7.77 4.73 -24.49
N PHE A 45 6.66 5.19 -25.08
CA PHE A 45 5.73 6.10 -24.41
C PHE A 45 5.09 5.46 -23.17
N ARG A 46 4.73 4.17 -23.26
CA ARG A 46 4.20 3.39 -22.13
C ARG A 46 5.21 3.28 -20.98
N LEU A 47 6.48 3.04 -21.27
CA LEU A 47 7.54 3.06 -20.23
C LEU A 47 7.65 4.44 -19.55
N PHE A 48 7.56 5.52 -20.34
CA PHE A 48 7.64 6.87 -19.80
C PHE A 48 6.43 7.23 -18.94
N ASP A 49 5.21 6.86 -19.35
CA ASP A 49 4.00 7.12 -18.56
C ASP A 49 3.92 6.28 -17.29
N ALA A 50 4.39 5.03 -17.34
CA ALA A 50 4.46 4.14 -16.18
C ALA A 50 5.47 4.62 -15.11
N SER A 51 6.43 5.47 -15.50
CA SER A 51 7.39 6.06 -14.56
C SER A 51 6.71 7.12 -13.68
N GLY A 52 7.01 7.08 -12.39
CA GLY A 52 6.69 8.12 -11.42
C GLY A 52 7.25 9.46 -11.87
N LYS A 53 6.47 10.51 -11.67
CA LYS A 53 6.76 11.88 -12.12
C LYS A 53 7.26 12.64 -10.91
N TYR A 54 6.40 13.47 -10.35
CA TYR A 54 6.62 14.17 -9.09
C TYR A 54 5.54 13.73 -8.09
N PRO A 55 5.87 13.53 -6.82
CA PRO A 55 4.87 13.19 -5.82
C PRO A 55 3.77 14.24 -5.74
N SER A 56 2.54 13.79 -6.00
CA SER A 56 1.36 14.62 -5.74
C SER A 56 1.29 14.92 -4.26
N GLY A 57 1.14 16.20 -3.89
CA GLY A 57 1.23 16.60 -2.50
C GLY A 57 2.66 16.66 -1.96
N LEU A 58 3.68 16.84 -2.81
CA LEU A 58 5.05 17.16 -2.39
C LEU A 58 5.04 18.31 -1.37
N LEU A 59 4.25 19.37 -1.63
CA LEU A 59 4.06 20.51 -0.72
C LEU A 59 3.42 20.16 0.63
N GLN A 60 2.82 18.98 0.72
CA GLN A 60 2.27 18.37 1.94
C GLN A 60 3.18 17.28 2.51
N ALA A 61 4.47 17.32 2.16
CA ALA A 61 5.49 16.37 2.57
C ALA A 61 5.31 14.94 2.02
N THR A 62 4.63 14.78 0.88
CA THR A 62 4.62 13.49 0.17
C THR A 62 5.99 13.26 -0.47
N THR A 63 6.67 12.18 -0.07
CA THR A 63 8.05 11.89 -0.50
C THR A 63 8.17 10.71 -1.44
N SER A 64 7.07 10.07 -1.85
CA SER A 64 7.12 8.91 -2.73
C SER A 64 6.09 8.98 -3.83
N ASP A 65 6.52 8.76 -5.06
CA ASP A 65 5.67 8.47 -6.22
C ASP A 65 6.14 7.18 -6.90
N PRO A 66 5.47 6.05 -6.67
CA PRO A 66 5.88 4.77 -7.24
C PRO A 66 5.60 4.65 -8.76
N GLY A 67 4.80 5.51 -9.37
CA GLY A 67 4.32 5.27 -10.74
C GLY A 67 3.48 3.99 -10.88
N ALA A 68 3.27 3.54 -12.12
CA ALA A 68 2.49 2.34 -12.44
C ALA A 68 3.39 1.10 -12.55
N PHE A 69 3.57 0.39 -11.44
CA PHE A 69 4.44 -0.80 -11.37
C PHE A 69 4.03 -1.89 -12.36
N ASP A 70 2.75 -2.29 -12.35
CA ASP A 70 2.25 -3.38 -13.18
C ASP A 70 2.38 -3.04 -14.66
N GLU A 71 2.05 -1.80 -15.02
CA GLU A 71 2.18 -1.32 -16.40
C GLU A 71 3.62 -1.39 -16.90
N CYS A 72 4.60 -1.04 -16.06
CA CYS A 72 6.00 -1.16 -16.39
C CYS A 72 6.40 -2.61 -16.61
N VAL A 73 6.16 -3.51 -15.64
CA VAL A 73 6.65 -4.90 -15.69
C VAL A 73 6.00 -5.71 -16.83
N GLU A 74 4.76 -5.38 -17.20
CA GLU A 74 4.04 -6.04 -18.29
C GLU A 74 4.47 -5.59 -19.69
N THR A 75 5.29 -4.53 -19.82
CA THR A 75 5.76 -4.08 -21.13
C THR A 75 6.86 -4.98 -21.71
N VAL A 76 6.43 -5.85 -22.62
CA VAL A 76 7.31 -6.75 -23.40
C VAL A 76 7.06 -6.51 -24.90
N VAL A 77 8.13 -6.24 -25.64
CA VAL A 77 8.08 -5.94 -27.08
C VAL A 77 8.61 -7.15 -27.86
N TYR A 78 7.73 -7.74 -28.68
CA TYR A 78 8.07 -8.83 -29.58
C TYR A 78 8.33 -8.31 -30.99
N ASP A 79 9.30 -8.92 -31.67
CA ASP A 79 9.54 -8.67 -33.08
C ASP A 79 8.42 -9.30 -33.93
N PRO A 80 7.67 -8.54 -34.73
CA PRO A 80 6.58 -9.07 -35.54
C PRO A 80 7.07 -10.10 -36.59
N ALA A 81 8.34 -10.08 -36.97
CA ALA A 81 8.88 -11.00 -37.98
C ALA A 81 9.40 -12.32 -37.39
N SER A 82 9.99 -12.29 -36.19
CA SER A 82 10.65 -13.46 -35.58
C SER A 82 9.91 -14.03 -34.37
N GLY A 83 8.91 -13.32 -33.84
CA GLY A 83 8.22 -13.69 -32.60
C GLY A 83 9.12 -13.66 -31.36
N ARG A 84 10.38 -13.19 -31.50
CA ARG A 84 11.36 -13.16 -30.42
C ARG A 84 11.17 -11.91 -29.56
N GLU A 85 11.34 -12.06 -28.25
CA GLU A 85 11.41 -10.93 -27.33
C GLU A 85 12.59 -10.01 -27.71
N THR A 86 12.31 -8.74 -27.96
CA THR A 86 13.33 -7.74 -28.32
C THR A 86 13.71 -6.86 -27.16
N THR A 87 12.73 -6.50 -26.32
CA THR A 87 12.92 -5.63 -25.16
C THR A 87 11.87 -5.97 -24.11
N ARG A 88 12.31 -6.07 -22.87
CA ARG A 88 11.49 -6.21 -21.68
C ARG A 88 11.81 -5.03 -20.78
N ALA A 89 10.80 -4.44 -20.15
CA ALA A 89 11.03 -3.40 -19.16
C ALA A 89 11.31 -3.97 -17.77
N GLN A 90 11.96 -3.15 -16.96
CA GLN A 90 12.33 -3.40 -15.59
C GLN A 90 11.93 -2.19 -14.75
N TYR A 91 11.21 -2.46 -13.66
CA TYR A 91 10.81 -1.44 -12.71
C TYR A 91 11.91 -1.17 -11.68
N CYS A 92 12.09 0.12 -11.37
CA CYS A 92 13.24 0.64 -10.66
C CYS A 92 12.83 1.65 -9.59
N ASN A 93 13.28 1.50 -8.34
CA ASN A 93 13.08 2.57 -7.34
C ASN A 93 14.26 3.51 -7.30
N LEU A 94 14.06 4.77 -7.62
CA LEU A 94 15.06 5.80 -7.47
C LEU A 94 14.87 6.54 -6.14
N ARG A 95 15.90 6.62 -5.30
CA ARG A 95 15.91 7.46 -4.08
C ARG A 95 16.79 8.68 -4.27
N LEU A 96 16.14 9.83 -4.46
CA LEU A 96 16.78 11.13 -4.58
C LEU A 96 16.92 11.74 -3.19
N ARG A 97 18.08 11.72 -2.54
CA ARG A 97 18.25 12.51 -1.31
C ARG A 97 18.39 13.98 -1.70
N LEU A 98 17.84 14.88 -0.89
CA LEU A 98 18.05 16.31 -1.04
C LEU A 98 19.13 16.72 -0.03
N SER A 99 20.26 17.25 -0.48
CA SER A 99 21.23 17.89 0.42
C SER A 99 20.71 19.25 0.85
N LYS A 100 21.13 19.67 2.06
CA LYS A 100 20.93 21.01 2.60
C LYS A 100 21.49 22.12 1.70
N ASP A 101 22.50 21.80 0.88
CA ASP A 101 23.16 22.78 0.00
C ASP A 101 22.46 22.93 -1.36
N ALA A 102 21.40 22.18 -1.63
CA ALA A 102 20.67 22.31 -2.89
C ALA A 102 19.83 23.59 -2.86
N ASP A 103 20.10 24.54 -3.77
CA ASP A 103 19.28 25.74 -3.95
C ASP A 103 17.78 25.40 -4.18
N LEU A 104 17.52 24.22 -4.76
CA LEU A 104 16.17 23.66 -4.91
C LEU A 104 15.44 23.45 -3.58
N LEU A 105 16.14 23.07 -2.50
CA LEU A 105 15.53 22.85 -1.20
C LEU A 105 15.06 24.17 -0.57
N LYS A 106 15.83 25.25 -0.74
CA LYS A 106 15.48 26.59 -0.23
C LYS A 106 14.20 27.12 -0.89
N GLU A 107 14.06 26.95 -2.20
CA GLU A 107 12.85 27.32 -2.96
C GLU A 107 11.63 26.46 -2.56
N LEU A 108 11.84 25.16 -2.33
CA LEU A 108 10.77 24.26 -1.89
C LEU A 108 10.29 24.58 -0.47
N VAL A 109 11.20 24.98 0.44
CA VAL A 109 10.85 25.38 1.82
C VAL A 109 9.94 26.60 1.84
N ALA A 110 10.20 27.61 1.01
CA ALA A 110 9.31 28.76 0.87
C ALA A 110 7.90 28.34 0.43
N SER A 111 7.81 27.36 -0.47
CA SER A 111 6.53 26.81 -0.95
C SER A 111 5.82 25.93 0.11
N PHE A 112 6.56 25.20 0.94
CA PHE A 112 5.99 24.40 2.05
C PHE A 112 5.33 25.27 3.12
N GLN A 113 5.87 26.47 3.38
CA GLN A 113 5.33 27.38 4.38
C GLN A 113 3.94 27.94 4.03
N ILE A 114 3.58 27.96 2.73
CA ILE A 114 2.27 28.43 2.25
C ILE A 114 1.14 27.47 2.66
N GLY A 115 1.43 26.17 2.72
CA GLY A 115 0.41 25.15 2.99
C GLY A 115 -0.07 25.12 4.44
N HIS A 116 0.87 25.11 5.41
CA HIS A 116 0.53 25.05 6.83
C HIS A 116 1.73 25.49 7.70
N PRO A 117 1.54 26.27 8.78
CA PRO A 117 2.64 26.81 9.59
C PRO A 117 3.50 25.74 10.30
N ARG A 118 2.96 24.53 10.55
CA ARG A 118 3.76 23.40 11.06
C ARG A 118 4.75 22.83 10.04
N MET A 119 4.63 23.14 8.76
CA MET A 119 5.52 22.63 7.71
C MET A 119 6.92 23.24 7.79
N ALA A 120 7.08 24.39 8.44
CA ALA A 120 8.40 24.97 8.72
C ALA A 120 9.29 24.04 9.59
N LYS A 121 8.69 23.19 10.44
CA LYS A 121 9.43 22.19 11.22
C LYS A 121 9.71 20.90 10.44
N PHE A 122 9.12 20.74 9.26
CA PHE A 122 9.25 19.55 8.43
C PHE A 122 10.50 19.59 7.54
N GLU A 123 11.16 20.75 7.44
CA GLU A 123 12.46 20.91 6.76
C GLU A 123 13.53 19.95 7.33
N ASP A 124 13.55 19.76 8.66
CA ASP A 124 14.44 18.82 9.33
C ASP A 124 14.16 17.35 8.95
N TYR A 125 12.93 17.03 8.55
CA TYR A 125 12.55 15.68 8.14
C TYR A 125 13.14 15.31 6.78
N PHE A 126 13.15 16.26 5.84
CA PHE A 126 13.71 16.09 4.50
C PHE A 126 15.24 15.98 4.49
N THR A 127 15.89 16.51 5.52
CA THR A 127 17.35 16.54 5.64
C THR A 127 17.91 15.45 6.57
N HIS A 128 17.05 14.67 7.22
CA HIS A 128 17.46 13.62 8.15
C HIS A 128 18.08 12.42 7.42
N GLU A 129 19.22 11.92 7.90
CA GLU A 129 20.01 10.87 7.23
C GLU A 129 19.26 9.55 6.97
N LYS A 130 18.25 9.21 7.78
CA LYS A 130 17.44 7.98 7.66
C LYS A 130 16.14 8.14 6.87
N LEU A 131 15.63 9.36 6.72
CA LEU A 131 14.31 9.67 6.15
C LEU A 131 14.39 10.59 4.93
N SER A 132 15.61 11.02 4.58
CA SER A 132 15.84 11.96 3.49
C SER A 132 15.64 11.30 2.13
N GLY A 133 14.75 11.93 1.36
CA GLY A 133 14.74 11.80 -0.09
C GLY A 133 13.37 11.55 -0.68
N VAL A 134 13.25 11.95 -1.95
CA VAL A 134 12.11 11.64 -2.79
C VAL A 134 12.34 10.29 -3.44
N ARG A 135 11.39 9.37 -3.26
CA ARG A 135 11.35 8.08 -3.95
C ARG A 135 10.52 8.21 -5.21
N VAL A 136 11.10 7.88 -6.35
CA VAL A 136 10.40 7.86 -7.64
C VAL A 136 10.56 6.47 -8.25
N GLY A 137 9.46 5.85 -8.65
CA GLY A 137 9.50 4.66 -9.50
C GLY A 137 9.88 5.03 -10.92
N VAL A 138 10.88 4.39 -11.51
CA VAL A 138 11.28 4.62 -12.91
C VAL A 138 11.14 3.31 -13.66
N CYS A 139 10.69 3.37 -14.90
CA CYS A 139 10.66 2.23 -15.79
C CYS A 139 11.77 2.35 -16.84
N VAL A 140 12.66 1.37 -16.91
CA VAL A 140 13.76 1.32 -17.89
C VAL A 140 13.80 -0.05 -18.56
N VAL A 141 14.64 -0.21 -19.57
CA VAL A 141 14.89 -1.50 -20.20
C VAL A 141 15.65 -2.45 -19.27
N ASN A 142 15.34 -3.75 -19.35
CA ASN A 142 15.99 -4.82 -18.56
C ASN A 142 17.44 -5.12 -18.98
N ASP A 143 17.98 -4.38 -19.95
CA ASP A 143 19.35 -4.55 -20.46
C ASP A 143 20.42 -3.96 -19.52
N CYS A 144 20.00 -3.21 -18.50
CA CYS A 144 20.86 -2.49 -17.56
C CYS A 144 20.80 -3.09 -16.15
N ASN A 145 21.96 -3.29 -15.53
CA ASN A 145 22.02 -3.77 -14.15
C ASN A 145 21.91 -2.61 -13.13
N GLU A 146 21.59 -2.93 -11.87
CA GLU A 146 21.39 -1.92 -10.81
C GLU A 146 22.62 -1.04 -10.59
N THR A 147 23.82 -1.60 -10.74
CA THR A 147 25.10 -0.86 -10.61
C THR A 147 25.37 0.07 -11.77
N GLU A 148 24.96 -0.31 -12.99
CA GLU A 148 25.15 0.50 -14.19
C GLU A 148 24.21 1.70 -14.18
N LEU A 149 22.98 1.49 -13.71
CA LEU A 149 22.02 2.56 -13.55
C LEU A 149 22.48 3.58 -12.50
N GLN A 150 23.14 3.13 -11.42
CA GLN A 150 23.75 4.03 -10.45
C GLN A 150 24.88 4.86 -11.08
N ALA A 151 25.78 4.23 -11.85
CA ALA A 151 26.87 4.93 -12.55
C ALA A 151 26.34 5.98 -13.55
N LEU A 152 25.23 5.69 -14.23
CA LEU A 152 24.54 6.63 -15.12
C LEU A 152 24.01 7.87 -14.40
N ILE A 153 23.44 7.67 -13.21
CA ILE A 153 22.91 8.77 -12.40
C ILE A 153 24.03 9.63 -11.83
N ASP A 154 25.13 9.00 -11.41
CA ASP A 154 26.29 9.69 -10.87
C ASP A 154 26.95 10.59 -11.93
N THR A 155 27.08 10.08 -13.15
CA THR A 155 27.66 10.81 -14.29
C THR A 155 26.73 11.86 -14.91
N ALA A 156 25.41 11.70 -14.75
CA ALA A 156 24.43 12.71 -15.18
C ALA A 156 24.61 14.06 -14.45
N GLY A 157 25.45 14.14 -13.40
CA GLY A 157 25.73 15.37 -12.66
C GLY A 157 24.63 15.73 -11.66
N LEU A 158 23.79 14.74 -11.32
CA LEU A 158 22.84 14.81 -10.21
C LEU A 158 23.49 14.38 -8.88
N ALA A 159 24.82 14.22 -8.86
CA ALA A 159 25.58 13.60 -7.78
C ALA A 159 26.05 14.62 -6.73
N ASN A 160 25.36 14.59 -5.60
CA ASN A 160 25.98 14.30 -4.30
C ASN A 160 25.05 13.46 -3.39
N ASN A 161 23.82 13.14 -3.83
CA ASN A 161 22.75 12.71 -2.92
C ASN A 161 21.89 11.55 -3.42
N ILE A 162 22.15 10.99 -4.61
CA ILE A 162 21.35 9.88 -5.10
C ILE A 162 22.05 8.59 -4.73
N LYS A 163 21.47 7.85 -3.78
CA LYS A 163 21.90 6.48 -3.50
C LYS A 163 20.69 5.60 -3.34
N TYR A 164 20.83 4.39 -3.88
CA TYR A 164 19.98 3.22 -3.70
C TYR A 164 18.83 3.12 -4.68
N PHE A 165 19.08 2.28 -5.69
CA PHE A 165 18.05 1.46 -6.29
C PHE A 165 17.71 0.31 -5.34
N GLU A 166 16.45 0.14 -4.97
CA GLU A 166 16.04 -0.98 -4.11
C GLU A 166 14.80 -1.67 -4.68
N ARG A 167 14.94 -2.94 -5.04
CA ARG A 167 13.86 -3.81 -5.49
C ARG A 167 12.78 -3.92 -4.38
N TRP A 168 11.51 -3.73 -4.75
CA TRP A 168 10.35 -3.39 -3.89
C TRP A 168 9.95 -4.35 -2.75
N GLU A 169 10.69 -5.42 -2.47
CA GLU A 169 10.19 -6.52 -1.64
C GLU A 169 9.95 -6.18 -0.16
N ASN A 170 10.43 -5.04 0.35
CA ASN A 170 10.50 -4.81 1.81
C ASN A 170 9.67 -3.64 2.37
N MET A 171 8.89 -2.89 1.59
CA MET A 171 8.21 -1.69 2.11
C MET A 171 6.93 -1.98 2.93
N ILE A 172 6.25 -3.10 2.69
CA ILE A 172 5.01 -3.44 3.41
C ILE A 172 5.28 -3.72 4.90
N LEU A 173 6.51 -4.13 5.25
CA LEU A 173 6.81 -4.67 6.57
C LEU A 173 7.12 -3.60 7.62
N THR A 174 7.81 -2.50 7.33
CA THR A 174 8.30 -1.59 8.39
C THR A 174 7.30 -0.51 8.82
N ALA A 175 6.36 -0.10 7.95
CA ALA A 175 5.29 0.84 8.30
C ALA A 175 3.98 0.13 8.73
N GLY A 176 3.87 -1.17 8.48
CA GLY A 176 2.66 -1.98 8.75
C GLY A 176 2.41 -2.27 10.23
N TYR A 177 3.45 -2.41 11.06
CA TYR A 177 3.29 -2.80 12.47
C TYR A 177 2.54 -1.77 13.32
N LEU A 178 2.61 -0.47 12.98
CA LEU A 178 1.87 0.57 13.70
C LEU A 178 0.62 1.02 12.94
N SER A 179 0.63 0.93 11.60
CA SER A 179 -0.49 1.37 10.79
C SER A 179 -1.65 0.37 10.82
N VAL A 180 -1.41 -0.95 10.80
CA VAL A 180 -2.51 -1.93 10.64
C VAL A 180 -3.33 -2.10 11.93
N ASP A 181 -2.70 -2.18 13.10
CA ASP A 181 -3.41 -2.26 14.40
C ASP A 181 -4.26 -1.00 14.65
N THR A 182 -3.67 0.17 14.45
CA THR A 182 -4.34 1.47 14.62
C THR A 182 -5.44 1.66 13.58
N PHE A 183 -5.20 1.22 12.33
CA PHE A 183 -6.16 1.33 11.24
C PHE A 183 -7.34 0.38 11.43
N PHE A 184 -7.17 -0.86 11.90
CA PHE A 184 -8.28 -1.79 12.08
C PHE A 184 -9.19 -1.36 13.23
N PHE A 185 -8.59 -0.98 14.37
CA PHE A 185 -9.34 -0.55 15.54
C PHE A 185 -10.07 0.78 15.28
N LEU A 186 -9.42 1.75 14.63
CA LEU A 186 -10.07 3.04 14.31
C LEU A 186 -11.06 2.91 13.14
N ARG A 187 -10.77 2.14 12.10
CA ARG A 187 -11.62 2.02 10.91
C ARG A 187 -12.93 1.28 11.17
N ALA A 188 -12.94 0.29 12.06
CA ALA A 188 -14.15 -0.50 12.32
C ALA A 188 -14.86 -0.10 13.62
N THR A 189 -14.12 0.21 14.68
CA THR A 189 -14.73 0.52 15.99
C THR A 189 -15.35 1.92 16.01
N ILE A 190 -14.76 2.92 15.33
CA ILE A 190 -15.36 4.27 15.28
C ILE A 190 -16.70 4.26 14.52
N PRO A 191 -16.83 3.67 13.31
CA PRO A 191 -18.12 3.57 12.65
C PRO A 191 -19.13 2.74 13.46
N LEU A 192 -18.67 1.71 14.19
CA LEU A 192 -19.54 0.93 15.05
C LEU A 192 -20.12 1.77 16.19
N PHE A 193 -19.31 2.61 16.84
CA PHE A 193 -19.80 3.57 17.83
C PHE A 193 -20.75 4.60 17.24
N PHE A 194 -20.49 5.07 16.01
CA PHE A 194 -21.39 5.95 15.30
C PHE A 194 -22.74 5.28 15.00
N VAL A 195 -22.74 4.02 14.56
CA VAL A 195 -23.98 3.24 14.34
C VAL A 195 -24.75 3.05 15.64
N ILE A 196 -24.06 2.73 16.75
CA ILE A 196 -24.68 2.64 18.08
C ILE A 196 -25.32 3.99 18.45
N MET A 197 -24.63 5.11 18.24
CA MET A 197 -25.17 6.45 18.48
C MET A 197 -26.42 6.72 17.62
N CYS A 198 -26.40 6.38 16.33
CA CYS A 198 -27.57 6.50 15.46
C CYS A 198 -28.74 5.62 15.94
N MET A 199 -28.47 4.42 16.47
CA MET A 199 -29.49 3.54 17.05
C MET A 199 -30.15 4.12 18.31
N TYR A 200 -29.46 4.96 19.09
CA TYR A 200 -30.07 5.73 20.17
C TYR A 200 -30.98 6.86 19.67
N LEU A 201 -30.75 7.38 18.45
CA LEU A 201 -31.55 8.46 17.86
C LEU A 201 -32.76 7.95 17.06
N LEU A 202 -32.71 6.71 16.56
CA LEU A 202 -33.75 6.07 15.76
C LEU A 202 -35.17 6.03 16.38
N PRO A 203 -35.36 5.86 17.70
CA PRO A 203 -36.68 5.89 18.32
C PRO A 203 -37.38 7.26 18.21
N ALA A 204 -36.63 8.34 18.03
CA ALA A 204 -37.21 9.69 17.87
C ALA A 204 -37.82 9.91 16.48
N ILE A 205 -37.44 9.09 15.50
CA ILE A 205 -37.80 9.26 14.08
C ILE A 205 -38.61 8.10 13.50
N THR A 206 -38.66 6.94 14.18
CA THR A 206 -39.36 5.75 13.68
C THR A 206 -40.28 5.18 14.75
N SER A 207 -41.49 4.80 14.33
CA SER A 207 -42.45 4.03 15.14
C SER A 207 -42.83 2.76 14.38
N GLY A 208 -42.90 1.63 15.08
CA GLY A 208 -43.19 0.33 14.49
C GLY A 208 -43.74 -0.66 15.51
N PRO A 209 -44.44 -1.71 15.06
CA PRO A 209 -45.14 -2.65 15.94
C PRO A 209 -44.20 -3.39 16.91
N ASP A 210 -42.97 -3.72 16.48
CA ASP A 210 -41.95 -4.38 17.32
C ASP A 210 -40.83 -3.44 17.80
N ALA A 211 -40.95 -2.14 17.55
CA ALA A 211 -39.88 -1.17 17.84
C ALA A 211 -39.49 -1.17 19.34
N LYS A 212 -40.48 -1.25 20.24
CA LYS A 212 -40.23 -1.25 21.68
C LYS A 212 -39.39 -2.45 22.12
N THR A 213 -39.76 -3.66 21.70
CA THR A 213 -39.03 -4.89 22.03
C THR A 213 -37.63 -4.89 21.44
N PHE A 214 -37.47 -4.38 20.22
CA PHE A 214 -36.17 -4.25 19.56
C PHE A 214 -35.22 -3.30 20.33
N PHE A 215 -35.68 -2.10 20.67
CA PHE A 215 -34.87 -1.12 21.38
C PHE A 215 -34.60 -1.53 22.84
N ASP A 216 -35.55 -2.14 23.53
CA ASP A 216 -35.35 -2.67 24.88
C ASP A 216 -34.22 -3.74 24.90
N LYS A 217 -34.17 -4.63 23.90
CA LYS A 217 -33.07 -5.59 23.70
C LYS A 217 -31.74 -4.88 23.39
N PHE A 218 -31.75 -3.90 22.49
CA PHE A 218 -30.56 -3.13 22.13
C PHE A 218 -29.95 -2.41 23.34
N TYR A 219 -30.76 -1.70 24.13
CA TYR A 219 -30.29 -0.99 25.32
C TYR A 219 -29.76 -1.93 26.39
N TYR A 220 -30.43 -3.07 26.60
CA TYR A 220 -29.95 -4.09 27.52
C TYR A 220 -28.58 -4.62 27.11
N GLU A 221 -28.39 -4.92 25.82
CA GLU A 221 -27.11 -5.37 25.29
C GLU A 221 -26.01 -4.32 25.45
N VAL A 222 -26.24 -3.08 25.01
CA VAL A 222 -25.23 -2.03 25.10
C VAL A 222 -24.87 -1.75 26.56
N ASN A 223 -25.86 -1.66 27.46
CA ASN A 223 -25.61 -1.29 28.85
C ASN A 223 -24.86 -2.37 29.65
N ASN A 224 -25.12 -3.65 29.36
CA ASN A 224 -24.48 -4.76 30.09
C ASN A 224 -23.21 -5.28 29.41
N HIS A 225 -23.05 -5.02 28.10
CA HIS A 225 -22.04 -5.67 27.26
C HIS A 225 -21.21 -4.68 26.43
N TRP A 226 -21.24 -3.38 26.75
CA TRP A 226 -20.38 -2.37 26.11
C TRP A 226 -18.89 -2.72 26.17
N TRP A 227 -18.45 -3.35 27.27
CA TRP A 227 -17.05 -3.73 27.47
C TRP A 227 -16.62 -4.88 26.55
N ASP A 228 -17.54 -5.77 26.17
CA ASP A 228 -17.27 -6.86 25.21
C ASP A 228 -16.91 -6.29 23.82
N LEU A 229 -17.52 -5.16 23.47
CA LEU A 229 -17.28 -4.40 22.23
C LEU A 229 -15.88 -3.76 22.23
N LEU A 230 -15.49 -3.18 23.37
CA LEU A 230 -14.20 -2.50 23.52
C LEU A 230 -13.04 -3.50 23.59
N LEU A 231 -13.20 -4.59 24.33
CA LEU A 231 -12.17 -5.63 24.44
C LEU A 231 -12.16 -6.58 23.24
N GLN A 232 -13.10 -6.43 22.29
CA GLN A 232 -13.22 -7.28 21.10
C GLN A 232 -13.30 -8.77 21.47
N VAL A 233 -14.10 -9.14 22.47
CA VAL A 233 -14.27 -10.53 22.98
C VAL A 233 -15.67 -11.09 22.73
N ARG A 234 -16.45 -10.43 21.88
CA ARG A 234 -17.87 -10.77 21.64
C ARG A 234 -18.07 -12.14 20.97
N ASN A 235 -17.04 -12.66 20.30
CA ASN A 235 -17.04 -13.96 19.63
C ASN A 235 -17.19 -15.17 20.58
N PHE A 236 -16.91 -15.04 21.88
CA PHE A 236 -17.00 -16.14 22.84
C PHE A 236 -18.40 -16.34 23.44
N ARG A 237 -19.36 -15.50 23.08
CA ARG A 237 -20.73 -15.57 23.61
C ARG A 237 -21.56 -16.60 22.83
N LYS A 238 -22.27 -17.47 23.55
CA LYS A 238 -23.13 -18.49 22.93
C LYS A 238 -24.49 -17.96 22.47
N GLU A 239 -24.87 -16.75 22.90
CA GLU A 239 -26.21 -16.15 22.66
C GLU A 239 -26.26 -15.22 21.43
N ILE A 240 -25.30 -15.34 20.49
CA ILE A 240 -25.18 -14.43 19.33
C ILE A 240 -26.42 -14.45 18.43
N THR A 241 -27.16 -15.57 18.36
CA THR A 241 -28.32 -15.74 17.47
C THR A 241 -29.52 -14.86 17.83
N PHE A 242 -29.64 -14.42 19.08
CA PHE A 242 -30.76 -13.60 19.55
C PHE A 242 -30.37 -12.14 19.81
N SER A 243 -29.15 -11.77 19.44
CA SER A 243 -28.63 -10.42 19.63
C SER A 243 -29.10 -9.47 18.54
N VAL A 244 -29.27 -8.19 18.87
CA VAL A 244 -29.66 -7.14 17.91
C VAL A 244 -28.61 -6.94 16.82
N MET A 245 -27.34 -7.17 17.14
CA MET A 245 -26.24 -7.08 16.18
C MET A 245 -25.41 -8.35 16.18
N PRO A 246 -25.94 -9.45 15.59
CA PRO A 246 -25.31 -10.75 15.66
C PRO A 246 -23.97 -10.70 14.92
N HIS A 247 -23.91 -10.04 13.76
CA HIS A 247 -22.75 -9.95 12.87
C HIS A 247 -21.48 -9.40 13.52
N ILE A 248 -21.54 -8.66 14.63
CA ILE A 248 -20.33 -8.05 15.24
C ILE A 248 -19.33 -9.11 15.74
N TRP A 249 -19.76 -10.36 15.93
CA TRP A 249 -18.90 -11.46 16.37
C TRP A 249 -17.66 -11.64 15.48
N TYR A 250 -17.77 -11.47 14.14
CA TYR A 250 -16.66 -11.68 13.22
C TYR A 250 -15.60 -10.60 13.39
N LEU A 251 -15.99 -9.36 13.71
CA LEU A 251 -15.08 -8.24 13.88
C LEU A 251 -14.14 -8.47 15.06
N SER A 252 -14.69 -8.98 16.17
CA SER A 252 -13.91 -9.39 17.34
C SER A 252 -13.00 -10.59 17.05
N ALA A 253 -13.48 -11.56 16.26
CA ALA A 253 -12.66 -12.70 15.87
C ALA A 253 -11.46 -12.30 15.00
N ASP A 254 -11.66 -11.38 14.04
CA ASP A 254 -10.60 -10.91 13.14
C ASP A 254 -9.51 -10.15 13.89
N PHE A 255 -9.89 -9.28 14.83
CA PHE A 255 -8.93 -8.58 15.71
C PHE A 255 -8.06 -9.56 16.52
N GLN A 256 -8.66 -10.62 17.07
CA GLN A 256 -7.94 -11.64 17.84
C GLN A 256 -7.00 -12.46 16.94
N LEU A 257 -7.47 -12.90 15.77
CA LEU A 257 -6.64 -13.62 14.80
C LEU A 257 -5.45 -12.77 14.35
N PHE A 258 -5.66 -11.48 14.10
CA PHE A 258 -4.59 -10.56 13.78
C PHE A 258 -3.57 -10.48 14.93
N THR A 259 -4.02 -10.27 16.16
CA THR A 259 -3.14 -10.18 17.35
C THR A 259 -2.30 -11.44 17.54
N VAL A 260 -2.92 -12.62 17.40
CA VAL A 260 -2.22 -13.92 17.45
C VAL A 260 -1.24 -14.06 16.30
N SER A 261 -1.64 -13.69 15.07
CA SER A 261 -0.78 -13.75 13.89
C SER A 261 0.47 -12.89 14.05
N LEU A 262 0.31 -11.69 14.62
CA LEU A 262 1.40 -10.77 14.91
C LEU A 262 2.34 -11.33 15.98
N ALA A 263 1.80 -11.87 17.07
CA ALA A 263 2.62 -12.50 18.11
C ALA A 263 3.44 -13.68 17.56
N VAL A 264 2.80 -14.57 16.78
CA VAL A 264 3.47 -15.71 16.12
C VAL A 264 4.56 -15.22 15.18
N TYR A 265 4.27 -14.19 14.38
CA TYR A 265 5.25 -13.58 13.48
C TYR A 265 6.44 -13.00 14.23
N LEU A 266 6.23 -12.20 15.29
CA LEU A 266 7.30 -11.57 16.06
C LEU A 266 8.22 -12.60 16.71
N LEU A 267 7.66 -13.71 17.21
CA LEU A 267 8.40 -14.81 17.81
C LEU A 267 9.19 -15.64 16.77
N LEU A 268 8.61 -15.87 15.58
CA LEU A 268 9.17 -16.76 14.56
C LEU A 268 9.81 -16.04 13.36
N LYS A 269 10.00 -14.71 13.43
CA LYS A 269 10.54 -13.90 12.32
C LYS A 269 11.90 -14.38 11.81
N SER A 270 12.69 -15.02 12.66
CA SER A 270 14.00 -15.58 12.31
C SER A 270 13.90 -16.87 11.48
N HIS A 271 12.79 -17.61 11.59
CA HIS A 271 12.60 -18.92 10.97
C HIS A 271 11.40 -18.94 10.01
N ARG A 272 11.57 -18.35 8.82
CA ARG A 272 10.51 -18.19 7.80
C ARG A 272 9.78 -19.49 7.42
N ARG A 273 10.48 -20.65 7.40
CA ARG A 273 9.86 -21.96 7.10
C ARG A 273 8.93 -22.44 8.22
N CYS A 274 9.33 -22.24 9.48
CA CYS A 274 8.50 -22.59 10.64
C CYS A 274 7.28 -21.67 10.73
N LEU A 275 7.47 -20.38 10.45
CA LEU A 275 6.37 -19.41 10.39
C LEU A 275 5.30 -19.84 9.38
N LEU A 276 5.71 -20.21 8.16
CA LEU A 276 4.78 -20.67 7.13
C LEU A 276 4.05 -21.95 7.57
N ALA A 277 4.76 -22.92 8.13
CA ALA A 277 4.16 -24.16 8.61
C ALA A 277 3.11 -23.92 9.71
N VAL A 278 3.39 -23.01 10.65
CA VAL A 278 2.47 -22.65 11.74
C VAL A 278 1.20 -21.99 11.19
N PHE A 279 1.31 -21.04 10.25
CA PHE A 279 0.12 -20.42 9.65
C PHE A 279 -0.74 -21.40 8.87
N VAL A 280 -0.13 -22.30 8.10
CA VAL A 280 -0.86 -23.35 7.37
C VAL A 280 -1.57 -24.28 8.35
N LEU A 281 -0.89 -24.70 9.43
CA LEU A 281 -1.49 -25.55 10.45
C LEU A 281 -2.70 -24.87 11.12
N LEU A 282 -2.56 -23.61 11.55
CA LEU A 282 -3.64 -22.86 12.19
C LEU A 282 -4.86 -22.71 11.28
N SER A 283 -4.63 -22.46 9.98
CA SER A 283 -5.71 -22.39 9.00
C SER A 283 -6.43 -23.73 8.83
N LEU A 284 -5.69 -24.84 8.70
CA LEU A 284 -6.26 -26.18 8.59
C LEU A 284 -7.07 -26.57 9.83
N VAL A 285 -6.58 -26.26 11.02
CA VAL A 285 -7.30 -26.49 12.29
C VAL A 285 -8.59 -25.66 12.31
N GLY A 286 -8.53 -24.38 11.93
CA GLY A 286 -9.70 -23.50 11.86
C GLY A 286 -10.79 -24.05 10.94
N CYS A 287 -10.42 -24.46 9.71
CA CYS A 287 -11.34 -25.10 8.77
C CYS A 287 -11.94 -26.38 9.34
N SER A 288 -11.13 -27.24 9.95
CA SER A 288 -11.58 -28.52 10.51
C SER A 288 -12.58 -28.33 11.66
N VAL A 289 -12.33 -27.38 12.56
CA VAL A 289 -13.24 -27.06 13.67
C VAL A 289 -14.56 -26.48 13.14
N ALA A 290 -14.51 -25.57 12.17
CA ALA A 290 -15.71 -25.01 11.56
C ALA A 290 -16.56 -26.10 10.89
N THR A 291 -15.94 -26.99 10.11
CA THR A 291 -16.64 -28.13 9.49
C THR A 291 -17.24 -29.06 10.54
N TRP A 292 -16.51 -29.38 11.61
CA TRP A 292 -17.02 -30.23 12.70
C TRP A 292 -18.22 -29.61 13.39
N GLN A 293 -18.19 -28.30 13.64
CA GLN A 293 -19.29 -27.59 14.28
C GLN A 293 -20.54 -27.55 13.38
N VAL A 294 -20.38 -27.33 12.07
CA VAL A 294 -21.48 -27.38 11.09
C VAL A 294 -22.02 -28.79 10.91
N ALA A 295 -21.19 -29.83 11.02
CA ALA A 295 -21.65 -31.21 10.96
C ALA A 295 -22.41 -31.64 12.23
N GLY A 296 -21.99 -31.14 13.41
CA GLY A 296 -22.57 -31.51 14.70
C GLY A 296 -23.81 -30.69 15.10
N THR A 297 -24.01 -29.52 14.51
CA THR A 297 -25.20 -28.69 14.72
C THR A 297 -25.98 -28.64 13.41
N HIS A 298 -27.26 -29.01 13.39
CA HIS A 298 -28.15 -28.87 12.22
C HIS A 298 -28.41 -27.38 11.89
N LEU A 299 -27.37 -26.56 11.76
CA LEU A 299 -27.44 -25.18 11.35
C LEU A 299 -27.66 -25.18 9.83
N ASN A 300 -28.78 -24.61 9.41
CA ASN A 300 -29.04 -24.39 8.00
C ASN A 300 -27.94 -23.49 7.42
N PRO A 301 -27.44 -23.77 6.20
CA PRO A 301 -26.35 -22.99 5.58
C PRO A 301 -26.71 -21.52 5.32
N PHE A 302 -27.97 -21.12 5.56
CA PHE A 302 -28.47 -19.76 5.44
C PHE A 302 -29.27 -19.40 6.70
N MET A 303 -29.08 -18.19 7.21
CA MET A 303 -29.95 -17.63 8.26
C MET A 303 -31.33 -17.34 7.65
N VAL A 304 -32.24 -18.30 7.71
CA VAL A 304 -33.65 -18.05 7.41
C VAL A 304 -34.24 -17.35 8.64
N ALA A 305 -34.75 -16.13 8.47
CA ALA A 305 -35.50 -15.45 9.51
C ALA A 305 -36.77 -16.25 9.80
N MET A 306 -36.70 -17.14 10.80
CA MET A 306 -37.85 -17.89 11.28
C MET A 306 -38.59 -16.97 12.24
N THR A 307 -39.81 -16.56 11.87
CA THR A 307 -40.74 -15.94 12.82
C THR A 307 -41.02 -16.96 13.92
N GLU A 308 -40.81 -16.59 15.18
CA GLU A 308 -41.15 -17.43 16.33
C GLU A 308 -42.62 -17.90 16.21
N THR A 309 -42.84 -19.19 16.03
CA THR A 309 -44.14 -19.79 16.32
C THR A 309 -44.24 -19.91 17.83
N VAL A 310 -45.03 -19.02 18.44
CA VAL A 310 -45.40 -19.07 19.86
C VAL A 310 -46.06 -20.43 20.16
N PRO A 311 -45.71 -21.10 21.28
CA PRO A 311 -46.35 -22.36 21.69
C PRO A 311 -47.83 -22.23 22.03
#